data_AF-A0A3C0DLW9-F1
#
_entry.id   AF-A0A3C0DLW9-F1
#
_cell.length_a   1.000
_cell.length_b   1.000
_cell.length_c   1.000
_cell.angle_alpha   90.00
_cell.angle_beta   90.00
_cell.angle_gamma   90.00
#
_symmetry.space_group_name_H-M   'P 1'
#
loop_
_entity.id
_entity.type
_entity.pdbx_description
1 polymer ?
#
loop_
_entity_poly.entity_id
_entity_poly.type
_entity_poly.pdbx_seq_one_letter_code
_entity_poly.pdbx_strand_id
1 'polypeptide(L)' 'AAAAEGFGAIIAGAGGAAHLAGVIASETTLPVIAVPILGASLSGLDSLLSMVQMP' A
#
# COMPACT_ATOMS: atom_id res chain seq x y z
N ALA A 1 17.16 -2.96 4.65
CA ALA A 1 15.93 -3.59 4.14
C ALA A 1 15.15 -4.05 5.34
N ALA A 2 13.88 -3.67 5.47
CA ALA A 2 13.14 -3.79 6.73
C ALA A 2 13.20 -5.20 7.36
N ALA A 3 13.20 -6.26 6.55
CA ALA A 3 13.37 -7.63 7.05
C ALA A 3 14.68 -7.85 7.83
N ALA A 4 15.81 -7.28 7.39
CA ALA A 4 17.10 -7.39 8.06
C ALA A 4 17.18 -6.56 9.35
N GLU A 5 16.28 -5.61 9.52
CA GLU A 5 16.20 -4.72 10.68
C GLU A 5 15.24 -5.27 11.76
N GLY A 6 14.64 -6.45 11.54
CA GLY A 6 13.78 -7.13 12.51
C GLY A 6 12.32 -6.68 12.49
N PHE A 7 11.87 -5.93 11.47
CA PHE A 7 10.48 -5.57 11.31
C PHE A 7 9.62 -6.77 10.89
N GLY A 8 8.40 -6.88 11.44
CA GLY A 8 7.48 -7.98 11.15
C GLY A 8 6.42 -7.71 10.07
N ALA A 9 6.13 -6.44 9.79
CA ALA A 9 5.16 -6.03 8.77
C ALA A 9 5.37 -4.55 8.40
N ILE A 10 4.77 -4.12 7.28
CA ILE A 10 4.74 -2.74 6.82
C ILE A 10 3.30 -2.28 6.65
N ILE A 11 2.95 -1.09 7.16
CA ILE A 11 1.65 -0.46 6.96
C ILE A 11 1.86 0.75 6.05
N ALA A 12 1.23 0.76 4.88
CA ALA A 12 1.43 1.77 3.85
C ALA A 12 0.13 2.51 3.54
N GLY A 13 0.12 3.82 3.79
CA GLY A 13 -1.01 4.71 3.48
C GLY A 13 -0.73 5.58 2.26
N ALA A 14 -1.65 5.61 1.29
CA ALA A 14 -1.61 6.50 0.13
C ALA A 14 -3.02 6.76 -0.44
N GLY A 15 -3.17 7.84 -1.22
CA GLY A 15 -4.45 8.25 -1.84
C GLY A 15 -4.32 8.54 -3.34
N GLY A 16 -5.45 8.59 -4.05
CA GLY A 16 -5.52 8.77 -5.51
C GLY A 16 -5.05 7.53 -6.26
N ALA A 17 -4.14 7.71 -7.23
CA ALA A 17 -3.41 6.63 -7.90
C ALA A 17 -2.36 6.03 -6.96
N ALA A 18 -2.83 5.20 -6.04
CA ALA A 18 -2.12 4.90 -4.80
C ALA A 18 -1.18 3.67 -4.92
N HIS A 19 -0.01 3.88 -5.52
CA HIS A 19 0.94 2.79 -5.84
C HIS A 19 1.82 2.29 -4.68
N LEU A 20 1.93 3.06 -3.58
CA LEU A 20 2.93 2.83 -2.53
C LEU A 20 2.92 1.40 -1.97
N ALA A 21 1.73 0.87 -1.62
CA ALA A 21 1.61 -0.46 -1.03
C ALA A 21 2.05 -1.57 -2.00
N GLY A 22 1.63 -1.49 -3.27
CA GLY A 22 1.99 -2.48 -4.29
C GLY A 22 3.49 -2.48 -4.61
N VAL A 23 4.11 -1.29 -4.71
CA VAL A 23 5.55 -1.16 -4.95
C VAL A 23 6.36 -1.68 -3.75
N ILE A 24 5.95 -1.39 -2.51
CA ILE A 24 6.64 -1.96 -1.35
C ILE A 24 6.50 -3.48 -1.36
N ALA A 25 5.32 -4.01 -1.66
CA ALA A 25 5.06 -5.45 -1.72
C ALA A 25 5.87 -6.19 -2.80
N SER A 26 6.28 -5.51 -3.89
CA SER A 26 7.17 -6.12 -4.89
C SER A 26 8.63 -6.20 -4.45
N GLU A 27 9.05 -5.36 -3.49
CA GLU A 27 10.43 -5.22 -3.03
C GLU A 27 10.71 -5.93 -1.71
N THR A 28 9.72 -6.60 -1.12
CA THR A 28 9.87 -7.25 0.19
C THR A 28 9.02 -8.51 0.33
N THR A 29 9.52 -9.46 1.13
CA THR A 29 8.76 -10.64 1.56
C THR A 29 7.98 -10.41 2.85
N LEU A 30 8.13 -9.23 3.49
CA LEU A 30 7.33 -8.88 4.66
C LEU A 30 5.87 -8.62 4.26
N PRO A 31 4.90 -8.95 5.13
CA PRO A 31 3.51 -8.56 4.91
C PRO A 31 3.37 -7.04 4.77
N VAL A 32 2.67 -6.60 3.72
CA VAL A 32 2.33 -5.18 3.49
C VAL A 32 0.82 -4.99 3.62
N ILE A 33 0.41 -4.15 4.57
CA ILE A 33 -0.98 -3.79 4.82
C ILE A 33 -1.25 -2.43 4.18
N ALA A 34 -2.16 -2.42 3.21
CA ALA A 34 -2.60 -1.22 2.51
C ALA A 34 -3.65 -0.44 3.33
N VAL A 35 -3.49 0.88 3.43
CA VAL A 35 -4.48 1.79 4.01
C VAL A 35 -4.88 2.84 2.96
N PRO A 36 -6.03 2.67 2.28
CA PRO A 36 -6.52 3.64 1.31
C PRO A 36 -6.90 4.94 2.00
N ILE A 37 -6.24 6.04 1.63
CA ILE A 37 -6.51 7.36 2.19
C ILE A 37 -7.60 8.04 1.36
N LEU A 38 -8.54 8.69 2.05
CA LEU A 38 -9.60 9.46 1.39
C LEU A 38 -9.01 10.57 0.51
N GLY A 39 -9.25 10.47 -0.80
CA GLY A 39 -8.86 11.48 -1.78
C GLY A 39 -9.87 12.63 -1.92
N ALA A 40 -9.49 13.68 -2.66
CA ALA A 40 -10.36 14.82 -2.95
C ALA A 40 -11.51 14.46 -3.93
N SER A 41 -11.33 13.41 -4.71
CA SER A 41 -12.28 12.90 -5.69
C SER A 41 -12.60 11.43 -5.40
N LEU A 42 -13.74 10.94 -5.92
CA LEU A 42 -14.11 9.52 -5.91
C LEU A 42 -14.21 8.87 -4.52
N SER A 43 -14.26 9.66 -3.44
CA SER A 43 -14.45 9.19 -2.05
C SER A 43 -13.48 8.06 -1.64
N GLY A 44 -12.25 8.09 -2.15
CA GLY A 44 -11.22 7.08 -1.87
C GLY A 44 -11.36 5.76 -2.64
N LEU A 45 -12.33 5.64 -3.56
CA LEU A 45 -12.49 4.46 -4.40
C LEU A 45 -11.30 4.27 -5.35
N ASP A 46 -10.73 5.37 -5.86
CA ASP A 46 -9.50 5.38 -6.64
C ASP A 46 -8.32 4.76 -5.85
N SER A 47 -8.19 5.16 -4.60
CA SER A 47 -7.15 4.75 -3.67
C SER A 47 -7.30 3.27 -3.31
N LEU A 48 -8.55 2.83 -3.05
CA LEU A 48 -8.87 1.44 -2.74
C LEU A 48 -8.58 0.52 -3.92
N LEU A 49 -9.10 0.85 -5.11
CA LEU A 49 -8.93 0.02 -6.30
C LEU A 49 -7.48 -0.03 -6.78
N SER A 50 -6.72 1.07 -6.63
CA SER A 50 -5.28 1.11 -6.98
C SER A 50 -4.42 0.18 -6.10
N MET A 51 -4.88 -0.18 -4.90
CA MET A 51 -4.13 -1.02 -3.97
C MET A 51 -4.63 -2.47 -3.90
N VAL A 52 -5.96 -2.68 -3.93
CA VAL A 52 -6.55 -4.01 -3.64
C VAL A 52 -6.47 -4.98 -4.83
N GLN A 53 -6.43 -4.45 -6.06
CA GLN A 53 -6.47 -5.24 -7.29
C GLN A 53 -5.07 -5.61 -7.80
N MET A 54 -4.15 -5.97 -6.89
CA MET A 54 -2.83 -6.50 -7.26
C MET A 54 -3.00 -7.84 -8.01
N PRO A 55 -2.29 -8.07 -9.14
CA PRO A 55 -2.29 -9.36 -9.85
C PRO A 55 -1.69 -10.51 -9.04
#